data_AF-A0A383DN32-F1
#
_entry.id   AF-A0A383DN32-F1
#
_cell.length_a   1.000
_cell.length_b   1.000
_cell.length_c   1.000
_cell.angle_alpha   90.00
_cell.angle_beta   90.00
_cell.angle_gamma   90.00
#
_symmetry.space_group_name_H-M   'P 1'
#
loop_
_entity.id
_entity.type
_entity.pdbx_description
1 polymer ?
#
loop_
_entity_poly.entity_id
_entity_poly.type
_entity_poly.pdbx_seq_one_letter_code
_entity_poly.pdbx_strand_id
1 'polypeptide(L)'
;SVSGIITSSPIIAAINDLYYDPSREVGLKVGAGSKGGGSSRRLRSVYWQLYETYDLRSMTKEDILEVLPSEFDRFIPGGAA
;
A
#
# COMPACT_ATOMS: atom_id res chain seq x y z
N SER A 1 -15.21 6.75 -14.66
CA SER A 1 -13.79 7.10 -14.52
C SER A 1 -12.93 5.93 -14.91
N VAL A 2 -12.03 6.11 -15.87
CA VAL A 2 -11.05 5.08 -16.25
C VAL A 2 -10.12 4.90 -15.06
N SER A 3 -10.19 3.77 -14.35
CA SER A 3 -9.24 3.48 -13.28
C SER A 3 -7.93 3.11 -13.95
N GLY A 4 -6.95 4.02 -13.93
CA GLY A 4 -5.60 3.73 -14.40
C GLY A 4 -5.02 2.52 -13.66
N ILE A 5 -4.26 1.69 -14.37
CA ILE A 5 -3.48 0.60 -13.78
C ILE A 5 -2.24 1.24 -13.13
N ILE A 6 -1.95 0.88 -11.88
CA ILE A 6 -0.70 1.29 -11.22
C ILE A 6 0.43 0.43 -11.80
N THR A 7 1.35 1.07 -12.52
CA THR A 7 2.50 0.38 -13.17
C THR A 7 3.86 0.80 -12.61
N SER A 8 3.89 1.71 -11.63
CA SER A 8 5.14 2.20 -11.03
C SER A 8 5.80 1.14 -10.15
N SER A 9 7.05 0.80 -10.43
CA SER A 9 7.78 -0.26 -9.70
C SER A 9 7.89 -0.01 -8.19
N PRO A 10 8.26 1.20 -7.70
CA PRO A 10 8.27 1.50 -6.28
C PRO A 10 6.92 1.28 -5.58
N ILE A 11 5.83 1.64 -6.25
CA ILE A 11 4.47 1.51 -5.68
C ILE A 11 4.05 0.04 -5.62
N ILE A 12 4.36 -0.74 -6.66
CA ILE A 12 4.10 -2.18 -6.67
C ILE A 12 4.90 -2.88 -5.55
N ALA A 13 6.14 -2.46 -5.33
CA ALA A 13 6.95 -2.97 -4.23
C ALA A 13 6.36 -2.63 -2.85
N ALA A 14 5.84 -1.41 -2.66
CA ALA A 14 5.18 -1.03 -1.41
C ALA A 14 3.88 -1.83 -1.19
N ILE A 15 3.09 -2.06 -2.25
CA ILE A 15 1.88 -2.91 -2.20
C ILE A 15 2.24 -4.34 -1.82
N ASN A 16 3.34 -4.87 -2.37
CA ASN A 16 3.85 -6.20 -2.04
C ASN A 16 4.20 -6.28 -0.55
N ASP A 17 4.99 -5.33 -0.04
CA ASP A 17 5.39 -5.27 1.37
C ASP A 17 4.19 -5.14 2.32
N LEU A 18 3.15 -4.40 1.92
CA LEU A 18 1.93 -4.25 2.72
C LEU A 18 1.12 -5.53 2.82
N TYR A 19 0.90 -6.25 1.72
CA TYR A 19 -0.16 -7.26 1.67
C TYR A 19 0.28 -8.68 1.37
N TYR A 20 1.45 -8.90 0.77
CA TYR A 20 1.92 -10.24 0.47
C TYR A 20 2.57 -10.85 1.71
N ASP A 21 2.33 -12.15 1.89
CA ASP A 21 2.94 -12.95 2.95
C ASP A 21 3.23 -14.35 2.38
N PRO A 22 4.48 -14.64 1.99
CA PRO A 22 4.85 -15.91 1.38
C PRO A 22 4.76 -17.10 2.34
N SER A 23 4.61 -16.87 3.65
CA SER A 23 4.44 -17.95 4.62
C SER A 23 3.03 -18.55 4.60
N ARG A 24 2.09 -17.89 3.91
CA ARG A 24 0.68 -18.27 3.85
C ARG A 24 0.35 -18.93 2.52
N GLU A 25 -0.51 -19.94 2.56
CA GLU A 25 -1.01 -20.64 1.36
C GLU A 25 -1.66 -19.68 0.35
N VAL A 26 -2.48 -18.74 0.84
CA VAL A 26 -3.15 -17.72 0.01
C VAL A 26 -2.19 -16.60 -0.43
N GLY A 27 -1.00 -16.50 0.19
CA GLY A 27 -0.02 -15.46 -0.10
C GLY A 27 -0.41 -14.07 0.39
N LEU A 28 -1.49 -13.90 1.16
CA LEU A 28 -1.99 -12.59 1.59
C LEU A 28 -2.10 -12.46 3.12
N LYS A 29 -1.71 -11.29 3.65
CA LYS A 29 -1.89 -10.92 5.06
C LYS A 29 -3.38 -10.84 5.43
N VAL A 30 -3.71 -11.20 6.68
CA VAL A 30 -5.11 -11.16 7.17
C VAL A 30 -5.70 -9.76 7.03
N GLY A 31 -6.89 -9.68 6.44
CA GLY A 31 -7.64 -8.43 6.33
C GLY A 31 -7.19 -7.50 5.19
N ALA A 32 -6.18 -7.89 4.39
CA ALA A 32 -5.77 -7.15 3.19
C ALA A 32 -6.94 -6.96 2.20
N GLY A 33 -7.81 -7.96 2.09
CA GLY A 33 -9.03 -7.95 1.28
C GLY A 33 -10.30 -7.46 2.00
N SER A 34 -10.20 -6.81 3.16
CA SER A 34 -11.36 -6.33 3.92
C SER A 34 -11.88 -4.97 3.42
N LYS A 35 -12.84 -4.38 4.15
CA LYS A 35 -13.33 -3.00 3.95
C LYS A 35 -12.82 -2.04 5.03
N GLY A 36 -11.94 -2.50 5.93
CA GLY A 36 -11.43 -1.71 7.05
C GLY A 36 -10.28 -0.77 6.67
N GLY A 37 -9.84 0.03 7.65
CA GLY A 37 -8.64 0.85 7.56
C GLY A 37 -7.41 0.02 7.16
N GLY A 38 -6.54 0.62 6.35
CA GLY A 38 -5.33 -0.03 5.84
C GLY A 38 -5.54 -1.11 4.77
N SER A 39 -6.78 -1.50 4.46
CA SER A 39 -7.06 -2.52 3.44
C SER A 39 -6.64 -2.07 2.03
N SER A 40 -6.48 -3.03 1.12
CA SER A 40 -6.16 -2.75 -0.29
C SER A 40 -7.18 -1.80 -0.96
N ARG A 41 -8.46 -1.88 -0.57
CA ARG A 41 -9.50 -0.95 -1.04
C ARG A 41 -9.30 0.46 -0.49
N ARG A 42 -8.86 0.57 0.76
CA ARG A 42 -8.51 1.86 1.37
C ARG A 42 -7.27 2.45 0.72
N LEU A 43 -6.25 1.64 0.43
CA LEU A 43 -5.04 2.07 -0.29
C LEU A 43 -5.36 2.71 -1.63
N ARG A 44 -6.30 2.14 -2.41
CA ARG A 44 -6.72 2.76 -3.68
C ARG A 44 -7.19 4.20 -3.48
N SER A 45 -7.91 4.48 -2.40
CA SER A 45 -8.44 5.83 -2.12
C SER A 45 -7.32 6.78 -1.70
N VAL A 46 -6.42 6.30 -0.84
CA VAL A 46 -5.26 7.08 -0.37
C VAL A 46 -4.25 7.33 -1.49
N TYR A 47 -4.03 6.36 -2.38
CA TYR A 47 -3.17 6.52 -3.55
C TYR A 47 -3.56 7.73 -4.38
N TRP A 48 -4.85 7.89 -4.69
CA TRP A 48 -5.32 9.04 -5.46
C TRP A 48 -5.20 10.35 -4.68
N GLN A 49 -5.32 10.33 -3.35
CA GLN A 49 -5.08 11.52 -2.54
C GLN A 49 -3.60 11.93 -2.57
N LEU A 50 -2.69 10.98 -2.40
CA LEU A 50 -1.25 11.23 -2.45
C LEU A 50 -0.77 11.60 -3.86
N TYR A 51 -1.42 11.07 -4.91
CA TYR A 51 -1.10 11.38 -6.30
C TYR A 51 -1.28 12.88 -6.63
N GLU A 52 -2.19 13.57 -5.94
CA GLU A 52 -2.41 15.01 -6.11
C GLU A 52 -1.34 15.88 -5.42
N THR A 53 -0.60 15.33 -4.45
CA THR A 53 0.31 16.11 -3.59
C THR A 53 1.78 15.69 -3.70
N TYR A 54 2.06 14.46 -4.13
CA TYR A 54 3.40 13.90 -4.24
C TYR A 54 3.71 13.41 -5.65
N ASP A 55 4.97 13.50 -6.06
CA ASP A 55 5.47 12.76 -7.21
C ASP A 55 5.76 11.31 -6.81
N LEU A 56 4.70 10.49 -6.74
CA LEU A 56 4.80 9.07 -6.40
C LEU A 56 5.65 8.24 -7.38
N ARG A 57 6.02 8.79 -8.55
CA ARG A 57 6.85 8.09 -9.55
C ARG A 57 8.35 8.31 -9.30
N SER A 58 8.71 9.41 -8.63
CA SER A 58 10.10 9.69 -8.24
C SER A 58 10.46 9.15 -6.86
N MET A 59 9.46 8.83 -6.03
CA MET A 59 9.66 8.32 -4.67
C MET A 59 10.19 6.89 -4.64
N THR A 60 10.99 6.58 -3.61
CA THR A 60 11.37 5.21 -3.29
C THR A 60 10.21 4.46 -2.62
N LYS A 61 10.34 3.15 -2.49
CA LYS A 61 9.36 2.32 -1.79
C LYS A 61 9.24 2.74 -0.32
N GLU A 62 10.37 3.01 0.32
CA GLU A 62 10.48 3.44 1.71
C GLU A 62 9.76 4.79 1.92
N ASP A 63 10.01 5.78 1.05
CA ASP A 63 9.31 7.07 1.12
C ASP A 63 7.79 6.89 0.99
N ILE A 64 7.35 6.00 0.10
CA ILE A 64 5.91 5.72 -0.09
C ILE A 64 5.31 5.14 1.19
N LEU A 65 5.99 4.18 1.82
CA LEU A 65 5.50 3.58 3.07
C LEU A 65 5.44 4.58 4.22
N GLU A 66 6.39 5.53 4.28
CA GLU A 66 6.45 6.55 5.32
C GLU A 66 5.31 7.58 5.24
N VAL A 67 4.90 7.96 4.02
CA VAL A 67 3.80 8.94 3.85
C VAL A 67 2.40 8.32 3.95
N LEU A 68 2.29 7.01 4.12
CA LEU A 68 0.98 6.37 4.31
C LEU A 68 0.38 6.77 5.67
N PRO A 69 -0.95 6.91 5.76
CA PRO A 69 -1.60 7.14 7.04
C PRO A 69 -1.39 5.95 8.01
N SER A 70 -1.44 6.21 9.30
CA SER A 70 -1.22 5.19 10.34
C SER A 70 -2.19 3.99 10.31
N GLU A 71 -3.30 4.09 9.58
CA GLU A 71 -4.19 2.95 9.35
C GLU A 71 -3.51 1.78 8.62
N PHE A 72 -2.36 2.03 7.95
CA PHE A 72 -1.55 1.02 7.26
C PHE A 72 -0.46 0.38 8.15
N ASP A 73 -0.17 0.91 9.34
CA ASP A 73 0.96 0.48 10.18
C ASP A 73 0.94 -1.02 10.50
N ARG A 74 -0.27 -1.57 10.74
CA ARG A 74 -0.50 -3.02 10.94
C ARG A 74 -0.03 -3.92 9.78
N PHE A 75 0.20 -3.34 8.61
CA PHE A 75 0.62 -4.03 7.39
C PHE A 75 2.09 -3.75 7.04
N ILE A 76 2.74 -2.76 7.66
CA ILE A 76 4.13 -2.42 7.40
C ILE A 76 5.05 -3.49 8.03
N PRO A 77 5.99 -4.08 7.28
CA PRO A 77 6.96 -5.03 7.83
C PRO A 77 7.76 -4.41 8.98
N GLY A 78 7.82 -5.10 10.12
CA GLY A 78 8.57 -4.64 11.30
C GLY A 78 7.81 -3.68 12.22
N GLY A 79 6.60 -3.24 11.85
CA GLY A 79 5.70 -2.44 12.68
C GLY A 79 6.32 -1.12 13.16
N ALA A 80 6.01 -0.02 12.50
CA ALA A 80 6.06 1.26 13.19
C ALA A 80 5.05 1.19 14.35
N ALA A 81 5.57 1.25 15.58
CA ALA A 81 4.78 1.32 16.80
C ALA A 81 4.07 2.66 16.94
#